data_AF-A0A527ZW89-F1
#
_entry.id   AF-A0A527ZW89-F1
#
_cell.length_a   1.000
_cell.length_b   1.000
_cell.length_c   1.000
_cell.angle_alpha   90.00
_cell.angle_beta   90.00
_cell.angle_gamma   90.00
#
_symmetry.space_group_name_H-M   'P 1'
#
loop_
_entity.id
_entity.type
_entity.pdbx_description
1 polymer ?
#
loop_
_entity_poly.entity_id
_entity_poly.type
_entity_poly.pdbx_seq_one_letter_code
_entity_poly.pdbx_strand_id
1 'polypeptide(L)'
;MSMERVDIIFEVNGAAVSVCVPPVRRLSSVLRDELRLTGTKIGCDAGDCGACTVLVDGEPVCACLMSAASAAGTVVTTVEGLANGRLSALQASFLDHGAAQCGICTPGLLIAATALLEKNPNPTEAETQDALGGVLCRCTGYRKIIAAVMNAGRFASELSTDGAAPHPPAGTFSPYSDGEKGQAPAPASPSPRLSRGEGQHQLQRLDLDLDRRMPISGHAVGSSPIRLDGLPKVTGGEKFGGDSFPADALAVLVVRSPHHHARFAFGDLDAWVKAHPGMVGVFTAADIPGKNCFGVIAPFADQPALAEGFSRFRGEAVALVAGEREAILDLDLSDFPVRWTELPHLLQPCEAQAGGVQLIHENRPANLLTTGFVERGDPEAALADAAFTVSGTIDTSYVEHAYIEP
;
A
#
# COMPACT_ATOMS: atom_id res chain seq x y z
N MET A 1 -16.77 -19.60 -12.98
CA MET A 1 -17.13 -19.21 -14.36
C MET A 1 -16.63 -17.79 -14.56
N SER A 2 -15.68 -17.56 -15.46
CA SER A 2 -15.18 -16.21 -15.74
C SER A 2 -16.35 -15.37 -16.29
N MET A 3 -16.58 -14.19 -15.71
CA MET A 3 -17.66 -13.30 -16.13
C MET A 3 -17.37 -12.71 -17.52
N GLU A 4 -18.42 -12.54 -18.32
CA GLU A 4 -18.32 -11.91 -19.64
C GLU A 4 -17.76 -10.48 -19.52
N ARG A 5 -16.79 -10.15 -20.38
CA ARG A 5 -16.21 -8.81 -20.47
C ARG A 5 -17.07 -7.95 -21.38
N VAL A 6 -17.24 -6.68 -21.02
CA VAL A 6 -18.03 -5.70 -21.78
C VAL A 6 -17.22 -4.44 -21.99
N ASP A 7 -17.48 -3.73 -23.08
CA ASP A 7 -16.88 -2.42 -23.33
C ASP A 7 -17.54 -1.35 -22.46
N ILE A 8 -16.76 -0.77 -21.55
CA ILE A 8 -17.16 0.33 -20.68
C ILE A 8 -16.53 1.62 -21.21
N ILE A 9 -17.37 2.61 -21.52
CA ILE A 9 -16.95 3.90 -22.10
C ILE A 9 -17.25 5.01 -21.09
N PHE A 10 -16.24 5.83 -20.80
CA PHE A 10 -16.35 6.97 -19.88
C PHE A 10 -15.24 7.99 -20.17
N GLU A 11 -15.23 9.13 -19.48
CA GLU A 11 -14.16 10.12 -19.57
C GLU A 11 -13.26 10.03 -18.34
N VAL A 12 -11.94 10.11 -18.53
CA VAL A 12 -10.97 10.22 -17.43
C VAL A 12 -9.99 11.36 -17.71
N ASN A 13 -9.86 12.27 -16.74
CA ASN A 13 -8.97 13.44 -16.82
C ASN A 13 -9.11 14.24 -18.14
N GLY A 14 -10.34 14.42 -18.66
CA GLY A 14 -10.59 15.15 -19.91
C GLY A 14 -10.49 14.33 -21.19
N ALA A 15 -10.20 13.02 -21.11
CA ALA A 15 -10.04 12.14 -22.27
C ALA A 15 -11.07 11.00 -22.25
N ALA A 16 -11.77 10.81 -23.37
CA ALA A 16 -12.66 9.66 -23.55
C ALA A 16 -11.85 8.35 -23.62
N VAL A 17 -12.28 7.34 -22.87
CA VAL A 17 -11.67 6.01 -22.82
C VAL A 17 -12.71 4.91 -23.04
N SER A 18 -12.26 3.78 -23.57
CA SER A 18 -13.04 2.54 -23.70
C SER A 18 -12.19 1.37 -23.21
N VAL A 19 -12.72 0.60 -22.26
CA VAL A 19 -12.03 -0.55 -21.65
C VAL A 19 -12.91 -1.79 -21.68
N CYS A 20 -12.36 -2.92 -22.11
CA CYS A 20 -13.08 -4.19 -22.16
C CYS A 20 -12.78 -5.01 -20.90
N VAL A 21 -13.67 -4.99 -19.90
CA VAL A 21 -13.46 -5.60 -18.58
C VAL A 21 -14.72 -6.28 -18.05
N PRO A 22 -14.62 -7.20 -17.06
CA PRO A 22 -15.81 -7.68 -16.36
C PRO A 22 -16.57 -6.51 -15.71
N PRO A 23 -17.91 -6.45 -15.80
CA PRO A 23 -18.68 -5.29 -15.35
C PRO A 23 -18.56 -5.02 -13.84
N VAL A 24 -18.30 -6.06 -13.05
CA VAL A 24 -18.12 -5.98 -11.59
C VAL A 24 -16.68 -5.66 -11.16
N ARG A 25 -15.73 -5.57 -12.11
CA ARG A 25 -14.35 -5.17 -11.80
C ARG A 25 -14.38 -3.81 -11.10
N ARG A 26 -13.59 -3.63 -10.05
CA ARG A 26 -13.55 -2.37 -9.30
C ARG A 26 -12.95 -1.27 -10.19
N LEU A 27 -13.51 -0.06 -10.11
CA LEU A 27 -13.03 1.10 -10.86
C LEU A 27 -11.57 1.39 -10.53
N SER A 28 -11.15 1.24 -9.27
CA SER A 28 -9.75 1.35 -8.88
C SER A 28 -8.82 0.42 -9.65
N SER A 29 -9.19 -0.85 -9.85
CA SER A 29 -8.42 -1.79 -10.67
C SER A 29 -8.43 -1.37 -12.13
N VAL A 30 -9.56 -0.89 -12.67
CA VAL A 30 -9.61 -0.38 -14.05
C VAL A 30 -8.66 0.80 -14.25
N LEU A 31 -8.71 1.81 -13.36
CA LEU A 31 -7.83 2.97 -13.41
C LEU A 31 -6.35 2.58 -13.34
N ARG A 32 -5.99 1.65 -12.44
CA ARG A 32 -4.59 1.27 -12.19
C ARG A 32 -4.03 0.27 -13.20
N ASP A 33 -4.77 -0.80 -13.45
CA ASP A 33 -4.28 -1.95 -14.21
C ASP A 33 -4.44 -1.73 -15.72
N GLU A 34 -5.60 -1.23 -16.15
CA GLU A 34 -5.92 -1.03 -17.57
C GLU A 34 -5.43 0.33 -18.06
N LEU A 35 -5.68 1.40 -17.29
CA LEU A 35 -5.37 2.78 -17.69
C LEU A 35 -4.03 3.31 -17.15
N ARG A 36 -3.35 2.52 -16.29
CA ARG A 36 -2.03 2.86 -15.70
C ARG A 36 -2.02 4.15 -14.87
N LEU A 37 -3.18 4.60 -14.39
CA LEU A 37 -3.35 5.72 -13.47
C LEU A 37 -3.10 5.26 -12.03
N THR A 38 -1.83 4.96 -11.74
CA THR A 38 -1.38 4.43 -10.45
C THR A 38 -1.43 5.44 -9.31
N GLY A 39 -1.74 6.71 -9.59
CA GLY A 39 -1.98 7.74 -8.58
C GLY A 39 -3.22 7.44 -7.73
N THR A 40 -4.20 6.72 -8.26
CA THR A 40 -5.28 6.12 -7.46
C THR A 40 -4.69 5.01 -6.59
N LYS A 41 -4.35 5.30 -5.34
CA LYS A 41 -3.70 4.33 -4.42
C LYS A 41 -4.72 3.39 -3.80
N ILE A 42 -4.30 2.16 -3.50
CA ILE A 42 -5.14 1.16 -2.83
C ILE A 42 -4.49 0.80 -1.51
N GLY A 43 -5.25 1.00 -0.43
CA GLY A 43 -4.88 0.60 0.92
C GLY A 43 -5.78 -0.53 1.41
N CYS A 44 -6.81 -0.18 2.18
CA CYS A 44 -7.75 -1.16 2.76
C CYS A 44 -8.57 -1.97 1.76
N ASP A 45 -8.73 -1.47 0.52
CA ASP A 45 -9.63 -2.03 -0.51
C ASP A 45 -11.08 -2.34 -0.02
N ALA A 46 -11.54 -1.60 0.99
CA ALA A 46 -12.85 -1.76 1.64
C ALA A 46 -13.63 -0.44 1.80
N GLY A 47 -13.09 0.67 1.28
CA GLY A 47 -13.67 2.01 1.41
C GLY A 47 -13.34 2.77 2.70
N ASP A 48 -12.61 2.17 3.64
CA ASP A 48 -12.33 2.80 4.95
C ASP A 48 -11.24 3.88 4.90
N CYS A 49 -10.20 3.70 4.09
CA CYS A 49 -9.00 4.55 4.13
C CYS A 49 -9.04 5.77 3.20
N GLY A 50 -9.91 5.79 2.20
CA GLY A 50 -9.99 6.88 1.19
C GLY A 50 -8.75 7.10 0.32
N ALA A 51 -7.73 6.23 0.36
CA ALA A 51 -6.54 6.38 -0.49
C ALA A 51 -6.86 6.32 -2.00
N CYS A 52 -7.96 5.65 -2.35
CA CYS A 52 -8.45 5.44 -3.71
C CYS A 52 -9.46 6.48 -4.17
N THR A 53 -9.62 7.59 -3.45
CA THR A 53 -10.61 8.61 -3.78
C THR A 53 -10.32 9.23 -5.14
N VAL A 54 -11.34 9.26 -5.99
CA VAL A 54 -11.40 9.93 -7.29
C VAL A 54 -12.64 10.85 -7.30
N LEU A 55 -12.70 11.83 -8.20
CA LEU A 55 -13.98 12.51 -8.46
C LEU A 55 -14.74 11.73 -9.52
N VAL A 56 -16.03 11.54 -9.32
CA VAL A 56 -16.97 11.05 -10.33
C VAL A 56 -18.06 12.11 -10.46
N ASP A 57 -18.15 12.74 -11.64
CA ASP A 57 -19.06 13.85 -11.91
C ASP A 57 -18.95 14.99 -10.88
N GLY A 58 -17.71 15.26 -10.43
CA GLY A 58 -17.38 16.31 -9.45
C GLY A 58 -17.49 15.89 -7.98
N GLU A 59 -18.01 14.70 -7.67
CA GLU A 59 -18.18 14.24 -6.28
C GLU A 59 -17.11 13.20 -5.89
N PRO A 60 -16.53 13.28 -4.66
CA PRO A 60 -15.55 12.30 -4.20
C PRO A 60 -16.14 10.90 -4.01
N VAL A 61 -15.51 9.89 -4.59
CA VAL A 61 -15.92 8.47 -4.49
C VAL A 61 -14.72 7.58 -4.24
N CYS A 62 -14.88 6.59 -3.35
CA CYS A 62 -13.90 5.51 -3.19
C CYS A 62 -13.94 4.57 -4.40
N ALA A 63 -12.95 4.67 -5.29
CA ALA A 63 -12.89 3.85 -6.51
C ALA A 63 -12.81 2.33 -6.24
N CYS A 64 -12.44 1.90 -5.03
CA CYS A 64 -12.48 0.48 -4.64
C CYS A 64 -13.91 -0.07 -4.46
N LEU A 65 -14.89 0.79 -4.17
CA LEU A 65 -16.28 0.36 -3.96
C LEU A 65 -17.17 0.50 -5.20
N MET A 66 -16.68 1.20 -6.24
CA MET A 66 -17.42 1.42 -7.47
C MET A 66 -17.09 0.33 -8.50
N SER A 67 -18.12 -0.23 -9.14
CA SER A 67 -17.93 -1.18 -10.25
C SER A 67 -17.61 -0.46 -11.57
N ALA A 68 -16.93 -1.13 -12.49
CA ALA A 68 -16.62 -0.62 -13.82
C ALA A 68 -17.91 -0.27 -14.59
N ALA A 69 -18.94 -1.12 -14.50
CA ALA A 69 -20.22 -0.84 -15.14
C ALA A 69 -20.87 0.47 -14.68
N SER A 70 -20.68 0.85 -13.41
CA SER A 70 -21.20 2.10 -12.86
C SER A 70 -20.47 3.34 -13.40
N ALA A 71 -19.28 3.19 -13.97
CA ALA A 71 -18.52 4.31 -14.55
C ALA A 71 -18.98 4.67 -15.96
N ALA A 72 -19.81 3.85 -16.60
CA ALA A 72 -20.26 4.11 -17.96
C ALA A 72 -20.90 5.50 -18.11
N GLY A 73 -20.35 6.33 -18.99
CA GLY A 73 -20.83 7.68 -19.29
C GLY A 73 -20.49 8.75 -18.26
N THR A 74 -19.75 8.45 -17.19
CA THR A 74 -19.35 9.44 -16.18
C THR A 74 -18.05 10.15 -16.54
N VAL A 75 -17.77 11.26 -15.85
CA VAL A 75 -16.48 11.97 -15.89
C VAL A 75 -15.71 11.67 -14.62
N VAL A 76 -14.55 11.03 -14.77
CA VAL A 76 -13.67 10.64 -13.66
C VAL A 76 -12.43 11.54 -13.62
N THR A 77 -12.13 12.12 -12.46
CA THR A 77 -10.88 12.87 -12.23
C THR A 77 -10.03 12.16 -11.18
N THR A 78 -8.79 11.89 -11.56
CA THR A 78 -7.74 11.30 -10.71
C THR A 78 -6.68 12.35 -10.35
N VAL A 79 -5.73 12.02 -9.46
CA VAL A 79 -4.68 12.97 -9.07
C VAL A 79 -3.83 13.42 -10.26
N GLU A 80 -3.65 12.54 -11.24
CA GLU A 80 -2.95 12.82 -12.50
C GLU A 80 -3.63 13.95 -13.29
N GLY A 81 -4.96 14.08 -13.18
CA GLY A 81 -5.73 15.13 -13.83
C GLY A 81 -5.66 16.50 -13.15
N LEU A 82 -5.09 16.59 -11.94
CA LEU A 82 -4.97 17.87 -11.22
C LEU A 82 -3.87 18.77 -11.78
N ALA A 83 -2.87 18.19 -12.46
CA ALA A 83 -1.77 18.94 -13.06
C ALA A 83 -2.00 19.10 -14.57
N ASN A 84 -2.15 20.34 -15.06
CA ASN A 84 -2.39 20.65 -16.47
C ASN A 84 -1.16 21.34 -17.09
N GLY A 85 -0.09 20.57 -17.30
CA GLY A 85 1.21 21.11 -17.72
C GLY A 85 1.98 21.84 -16.60
N ARG A 86 1.34 22.08 -15.45
CA ARG A 86 1.92 22.55 -14.19
C ARG A 86 1.06 22.14 -13.01
N LEU A 87 1.63 22.22 -11.81
CA LEU A 87 0.92 21.90 -10.58
C LEU A 87 -0.29 22.80 -10.36
N SER A 88 -1.35 22.23 -9.80
CA SER A 88 -2.43 23.02 -9.24
C SER A 88 -1.94 23.81 -8.00
N ALA A 89 -2.66 24.87 -7.66
CA ALA A 89 -2.40 25.66 -6.46
C ALA A 89 -2.41 24.79 -5.18
N LEU A 90 -3.28 23.79 -5.13
CA LEU A 90 -3.37 22.83 -4.04
C LEU A 90 -2.12 21.91 -3.97
N GLN A 91 -1.68 21.37 -5.11
CA GLN A 91 -0.46 20.53 -5.16
C GLN A 91 0.79 21.34 -4.74
N ALA A 92 0.91 22.57 -5.21
CA ALA A 92 1.99 23.47 -4.81
C ALA A 92 1.95 23.77 -3.29
N SER A 93 0.76 24.05 -2.74
CA SER A 93 0.58 24.28 -1.31
C SER A 93 0.96 23.06 -0.47
N PHE A 94 0.64 21.84 -0.92
CA PHE A 94 1.04 20.61 -0.24
C PHE A 94 2.57 20.44 -0.17
N LEU A 95 3.29 20.83 -1.22
CA LEU A 95 4.75 20.80 -1.26
C LEU A 95 5.36 21.79 -0.27
N ASP A 96 4.89 23.04 -0.30
CA ASP A 96 5.38 24.12 0.56
C ASP A 96 5.19 23.80 2.05
N HIS A 97 4.02 23.29 2.44
CA HIS A 97 3.73 22.94 3.83
C HIS A 97 4.42 21.64 4.29
N GLY A 98 4.98 20.85 3.37
CA GLY A 98 5.45 19.50 3.64
C GLY A 98 4.31 18.58 4.11
N ALA A 99 3.14 18.69 3.47
CA ALA A 99 1.94 17.93 3.79
C ALA A 99 2.01 16.46 3.33
N ALA A 100 3.00 16.10 2.51
CA ALA A 100 3.27 14.73 2.09
C ALA A 100 4.45 14.12 2.88
N GLN A 101 4.16 13.07 3.67
CA GLN A 101 5.17 12.26 4.36
C GLN A 101 5.57 11.00 3.57
N CYS A 102 4.95 9.85 3.85
CA CYS A 102 5.14 8.64 3.04
C CYS A 102 4.57 8.85 1.63
N GLY A 103 3.43 9.55 1.50
CA GLY A 103 2.81 9.94 0.23
C GLY A 103 1.64 9.07 -0.22
N ILE A 104 1.40 7.89 0.38
CA ILE A 104 0.38 6.95 -0.12
C ILE A 104 -1.05 7.50 -0.05
N CYS A 105 -1.39 8.30 0.96
CA CYS A 105 -2.71 8.95 1.08
C CYS A 105 -2.80 10.28 0.31
N THR A 106 -1.68 10.84 -0.15
CA THR A 106 -1.62 12.19 -0.71
C THR A 106 -2.53 12.35 -1.94
N PRO A 107 -2.58 11.40 -2.90
CA PRO A 107 -3.53 11.47 -4.01
C PRO A 107 -5.00 11.60 -3.60
N GLY A 108 -5.47 10.72 -2.71
CA GLY A 108 -6.87 10.76 -2.23
C GLY A 108 -7.19 12.04 -1.46
N LEU A 109 -6.24 12.55 -0.67
CA LEU A 109 -6.38 13.83 0.05
C LEU A 109 -6.49 15.01 -0.90
N LEU A 110 -5.67 15.04 -1.96
CA LEU A 110 -5.71 16.10 -2.96
C LEU A 110 -7.03 16.10 -3.71
N ILE A 111 -7.54 14.93 -4.07
CA ILE A 111 -8.84 14.81 -4.74
C ILE A 111 -9.99 15.29 -3.86
N ALA A 112 -10.05 14.82 -2.62
CA ALA A 112 -11.10 15.24 -1.67
C ALA A 112 -11.05 16.76 -1.42
N ALA A 113 -9.85 17.32 -1.26
CA ALA A 113 -9.66 18.76 -1.09
C ALA A 113 -10.01 19.56 -2.34
N THR A 114 -9.76 19.05 -3.55
CA THR A 114 -10.17 19.70 -4.80
C THR A 114 -11.69 19.88 -4.84
N ALA A 115 -12.47 18.84 -4.52
CA ALA A 115 -13.94 18.95 -4.49
C ALA A 115 -14.43 20.00 -3.49
N LEU A 116 -13.77 20.14 -2.33
CA LEU A 116 -14.06 21.21 -1.38
C LEU A 116 -13.75 22.59 -1.97
N LEU A 117 -12.55 22.76 -2.55
CA LEU A 117 -12.07 24.05 -3.05
C LEU A 117 -12.83 24.56 -4.27
N GLU A 118 -13.38 23.66 -5.10
CA GLU A 118 -14.28 24.02 -6.20
C GLU A 118 -15.59 24.64 -5.68
N LYS A 119 -16.08 24.19 -4.52
CA LYS A 119 -17.28 24.72 -3.87
C LYS A 119 -16.99 25.97 -3.03
N ASN A 120 -15.87 25.97 -2.30
CA ASN A 120 -15.44 27.07 -1.45
C ASN A 120 -13.91 27.27 -1.55
N PRO A 121 -13.43 28.30 -2.29
CA PRO A 121 -12.00 28.58 -2.44
C PRO A 121 -11.27 28.99 -1.15
N ASN A 122 -11.99 29.38 -0.10
CA ASN A 122 -11.43 29.80 1.19
C ASN A 122 -12.13 29.06 2.35
N PRO A 123 -11.95 27.73 2.46
CA PRO A 123 -12.64 26.95 3.47
C PRO A 123 -12.10 27.23 4.86
N THR A 124 -12.98 27.11 5.85
CA THR A 124 -12.61 27.08 7.26
C THR A 124 -11.90 25.77 7.62
N GLU A 125 -11.24 25.74 8.78
CA GLU A 125 -10.62 24.52 9.30
C GLU A 125 -11.66 23.40 9.50
N ALA A 126 -12.87 23.72 9.95
CA ALA A 126 -13.93 22.75 10.17
C ALA A 126 -14.43 22.13 8.86
N GLU A 127 -14.68 22.95 7.82
CA GLU A 127 -15.06 22.45 6.49
C GLU A 127 -13.95 21.59 5.88
N THR A 128 -12.69 21.96 6.11
CA THR A 128 -11.54 21.18 5.65
C THR A 128 -11.46 19.82 6.35
N GLN A 129 -11.66 19.78 7.67
CA GLN A 129 -11.66 18.52 8.43
C GLN A 129 -12.80 17.60 8.00
N ASP A 130 -13.99 18.15 7.77
CA ASP A 130 -15.15 17.39 7.31
C ASP A 130 -14.91 16.77 5.92
N ALA A 131 -14.45 17.58 4.95
CA ALA A 131 -14.17 17.11 3.60
C ALA A 131 -13.07 16.04 3.52
N LEU A 132 -12.09 16.10 4.43
CA LEU A 132 -10.99 15.13 4.50
C LEU A 132 -11.29 13.93 5.40
N GLY A 133 -12.41 13.93 6.12
CA GLY A 133 -12.73 12.90 7.14
C GLY A 133 -12.77 11.48 6.59
N GLY A 134 -13.03 11.32 5.29
CA GLY A 134 -13.03 10.04 4.58
C GLY A 134 -11.66 9.57 4.08
N VAL A 135 -10.58 10.32 4.28
CA VAL A 135 -9.23 9.96 3.79
C VAL A 135 -8.22 9.91 4.93
N LEU A 136 -7.79 8.70 5.28
CA LEU A 136 -6.93 8.44 6.43
C LEU A 136 -5.45 8.74 6.14
N CYS A 137 -4.79 9.37 7.10
CA CYS A 137 -3.35 9.59 7.12
C CYS A 137 -2.73 9.11 8.43
N ARG A 138 -1.75 8.18 8.33
CA ARG A 138 -1.05 7.63 9.50
C ARG A 138 0.20 8.41 9.92
N CYS A 139 0.74 9.27 9.04
CA CYS A 139 2.06 9.88 9.23
C CYS A 139 2.04 11.33 9.76
N THR A 140 1.09 12.15 9.32
CA THR A 140 1.21 13.62 9.44
C THR A 140 0.50 14.22 10.65
N GLY A 141 -0.46 13.51 11.25
CA GLY A 141 -1.37 14.08 12.24
C GLY A 141 -2.28 15.19 11.69
N TYR A 142 -2.49 15.24 10.36
CA TYR A 142 -3.40 16.14 9.61
C TYR A 142 -3.10 17.64 9.64
N ARG A 143 -2.43 18.19 10.65
CA ARG A 143 -2.30 19.65 10.82
C ARG A 143 -1.71 20.36 9.59
N LYS A 144 -0.66 19.79 9.00
CA LYS A 144 -0.02 20.33 7.79
C LYS A 144 -0.87 20.17 6.52
N ILE A 145 -1.67 19.11 6.45
CA ILE A 145 -2.61 18.87 5.34
C ILE A 145 -3.70 19.93 5.37
N ILE A 146 -4.33 20.13 6.53
CA ILE A 146 -5.39 21.13 6.73
C ILE A 146 -4.87 22.53 6.38
N ALA A 147 -3.69 22.89 6.89
CA ALA A 147 -3.06 24.17 6.56
C ALA A 147 -2.80 24.33 5.05
N ALA A 148 -2.35 23.28 4.38
CA ALA A 148 -2.10 23.31 2.94
C ALA A 148 -3.39 23.52 2.13
N VAL A 149 -4.51 22.89 2.51
CA VAL A 149 -5.80 23.08 1.86
C VAL A 149 -6.30 24.51 2.04
N MET A 150 -6.33 25.01 3.28
CA MET A 150 -6.80 26.36 3.58
C MET A 150 -5.95 27.46 2.91
N ASN A 151 -4.66 27.20 2.71
CA ASN A 151 -3.73 28.14 2.08
C ASN A 151 -3.58 27.95 0.56
N ALA A 152 -4.31 27.02 -0.07
CA ALA A 152 -4.16 26.69 -1.49
C ALA A 152 -4.35 27.92 -2.39
N GLY A 153 -5.31 28.80 -2.09
CA GLY A 153 -5.56 30.02 -2.86
C GLY A 153 -4.36 30.98 -2.95
N ARG A 154 -3.41 30.93 -2.00
CA ARG A 154 -2.17 31.74 -2.04
C ARG A 154 -1.24 31.34 -3.19
N PHE A 155 -1.41 30.14 -3.73
CA PHE A 155 -0.62 29.59 -4.83
C PHE A 155 -1.36 29.68 -6.18
N ALA A 156 -2.50 30.39 -6.22
CA ALA A 156 -3.27 30.58 -7.45
C ALA A 156 -2.70 31.69 -8.37
N SER A 157 -1.82 32.57 -7.87
CA SER A 157 -1.30 33.71 -8.63
C SER A 157 -0.04 33.39 -9.44
N GLU A 158 -0.24 32.87 -10.65
CA GLU A 158 0.47 33.19 -11.91
C GLU A 158 -0.13 32.37 -13.09
N LEU A 159 -1.47 32.18 -13.14
CA LEU A 159 -2.18 31.39 -14.16
C LEU A 159 -2.90 32.28 -15.18
N SER A 160 -2.31 32.42 -16.37
CA SER A 160 -3.04 32.84 -17.57
C SER A 160 -4.11 31.81 -17.94
N THR A 161 -5.32 32.29 -18.19
CA THR A 161 -6.50 31.58 -18.68
C THR A 161 -6.35 31.21 -20.16
N ASP A 162 -5.48 30.25 -20.51
CA ASP A 162 -5.51 29.63 -21.84
C ASP A 162 -5.82 28.13 -21.71
N GLY A 163 -6.78 27.70 -22.54
CA GLY A 163 -7.49 26.43 -22.43
C GLY A 163 -6.59 25.19 -22.43
N ALA A 164 -7.07 24.18 -21.71
CA ALA A 164 -6.48 22.86 -21.60
C ALA A 164 -6.08 22.31 -22.98
N ALA A 165 -4.80 22.00 -23.16
CA ALA A 165 -4.40 21.08 -24.20
C ALA A 165 -4.76 19.65 -23.74
N PRO A 166 -5.40 18.83 -24.57
CA PRO A 166 -5.72 17.46 -24.21
C PRO A 166 -4.46 16.71 -23.81
N HIS A 167 -4.54 16.00 -22.67
CA HIS A 167 -3.53 15.01 -22.31
C HIS A 167 -3.42 14.00 -23.47
N PRO A 168 -2.23 13.55 -23.88
CA PRO A 168 -2.12 12.51 -24.89
C PRO A 168 -3.00 11.33 -24.47
N PRO A 169 -3.76 10.72 -25.41
CA PRO A 169 -4.70 9.66 -25.07
C PRO A 169 -3.97 8.59 -24.26
N ALA A 170 -4.58 8.16 -23.16
CA ALA A 170 -4.19 6.91 -22.52
C ALA A 170 -4.21 5.86 -23.63
N GLY A 171 -3.03 5.37 -24.02
CA GLY A 171 -2.91 4.43 -25.12
C GLY A 171 -3.82 3.25 -24.82
N THR A 172 -4.73 2.93 -25.75
CA THR A 172 -5.47 1.67 -25.74
C THR A 172 -4.49 0.55 -26.05
N PHE A 173 -3.71 0.14 -25.04
CA PHE A 173 -2.90 -1.06 -25.15
C PHE A 173 -3.78 -2.25 -24.80
N SER A 174 -4.25 -2.95 -25.84
CA SER A 174 -4.86 -4.28 -25.69
C SER A 174 -3.77 -5.27 -25.26
N PRO A 175 -3.90 -5.99 -24.14
CA PRO A 175 -2.88 -6.92 -23.69
C PRO A 175 -3.00 -8.29 -24.37
N TYR A 176 -3.35 -8.39 -25.65
CA TYR A 176 -3.24 -9.65 -26.41
C TYR A 176 -2.99 -9.38 -27.89
N SER A 177 -1.74 -9.53 -28.32
CA SER A 177 -1.42 -9.91 -29.70
C SER A 177 -0.32 -10.96 -29.67
N ASP A 178 -0.60 -12.04 -30.39
CA ASP A 178 0.15 -13.29 -30.38
C ASP A 178 1.60 -13.13 -30.85
N GLY A 179 2.52 -13.65 -30.04
CA GLY A 179 3.72 -14.36 -30.44
C GLY A 179 4.67 -13.72 -31.47
N GLU A 180 5.76 -13.13 -30.97
CA GLU A 180 7.06 -13.28 -31.64
C GLU A 180 8.15 -13.64 -30.64
N LYS A 181 8.73 -14.84 -30.81
CA LYS A 181 9.87 -15.35 -30.06
C LYS A 181 11.16 -14.64 -30.51
N GLY A 182 11.63 -13.67 -29.72
CA GLY A 182 12.97 -13.10 -29.88
C GLY A 182 14.03 -13.90 -29.10
N GLN A 183 15.03 -14.44 -29.80
CA GLN A 183 16.19 -15.11 -29.21
C GLN A 183 17.03 -14.15 -28.35
N ALA A 184 17.49 -14.63 -27.19
CA ALA A 184 18.41 -13.90 -26.32
C ALA A 184 19.84 -13.90 -26.92
N PRO A 185 20.52 -12.73 -27.05
CA PRO A 185 21.94 -12.70 -27.38
C PRO A 185 22.81 -12.83 -26.12
N ALA A 186 24.00 -13.43 -26.31
CA ALA A 186 25.01 -13.74 -25.29
C ALA A 186 25.56 -12.50 -24.55
N PRO A 187 26.10 -12.67 -23.32
CA PRO A 187 26.53 -11.54 -22.49
C PRO A 187 27.81 -10.90 -23.01
N ALA A 188 27.76 -9.59 -23.28
CA ALA A 188 28.93 -8.76 -23.58
C ALA A 188 29.33 -7.90 -22.36
N SER A 189 30.63 -7.73 -22.19
CA SER A 189 31.33 -7.03 -21.09
C SER A 189 30.89 -5.58 -20.85
N PRO A 190 31.09 -5.04 -19.63
CA PRO A 190 30.44 -3.80 -19.19
C PRO A 190 31.03 -2.56 -19.86
N SER A 191 30.18 -1.79 -20.54
CA SER A 191 30.45 -0.43 -21.02
C SER A 191 29.69 0.59 -20.15
N PRO A 192 30.18 1.85 -20.06
CA PRO A 192 29.82 2.78 -18.99
C PRO A 192 28.35 3.24 -19.06
N ARG A 193 27.80 3.50 -17.87
CA ARG A 193 26.39 3.84 -17.61
C ARG A 193 25.88 4.94 -18.55
N LEU A 194 24.96 4.56 -19.44
CA LEU A 194 24.04 5.47 -20.11
C LEU A 194 22.99 5.97 -19.11
N SER A 195 22.81 7.28 -19.08
CA SER A 195 21.80 8.00 -18.31
C SER A 195 20.38 7.53 -18.66
N ARG A 196 19.61 7.14 -17.64
CA ARG A 196 18.15 6.91 -17.72
C ARG A 196 17.46 8.21 -18.13
N GLY A 197 17.13 8.35 -19.40
CA GLY A 197 16.49 9.54 -19.96
C GLY A 197 15.28 9.20 -20.80
N GLU A 198 14.17 8.82 -20.16
CA GLU A 198 12.83 8.87 -20.79
C GLU A 198 11.75 9.40 -19.82
N GLY A 199 11.95 9.31 -18.49
CA GLY A 199 11.06 9.92 -17.48
C GLY A 199 11.39 11.37 -17.07
N GLN A 200 12.54 11.92 -17.49
CA GLN A 200 12.98 13.25 -17.04
C GLN A 200 12.29 14.42 -17.78
N HIS A 201 11.85 14.21 -19.02
CA HIS A 201 11.31 15.29 -19.85
C HIS A 201 9.91 15.77 -19.43
N GLN A 202 9.09 14.89 -18.86
CA GLN A 202 7.72 15.26 -18.43
C GLN A 202 7.73 15.91 -17.04
N LEU A 203 8.58 15.44 -16.13
CA LEU A 203 8.79 16.03 -14.79
C LEU A 203 9.40 17.45 -14.86
N GLN A 204 10.29 17.72 -15.83
CA GLN A 204 10.88 19.05 -16.02
C GLN A 204 9.87 20.13 -16.47
N ARG A 205 8.75 19.75 -17.13
CA ARG A 205 7.74 20.73 -17.60
C ARG A 205 6.81 21.23 -16.50
N LEU A 206 6.56 20.41 -15.48
CA LEU A 206 5.63 20.74 -14.37
C LEU A 206 6.22 21.73 -13.34
N ASP A 207 7.49 22.10 -13.50
CA ASP A 207 8.38 22.54 -12.41
C ASP A 207 8.73 24.04 -12.39
N LEU A 208 8.20 24.82 -13.34
CA LEU A 208 8.72 26.17 -13.63
C LEU A 208 8.40 27.25 -12.58
N ASP A 209 7.37 27.07 -11.74
CA ASP A 209 6.87 28.13 -10.84
C ASP A 209 7.08 27.84 -9.33
N LEU A 210 7.69 26.70 -8.97
CA LEU A 210 7.92 26.37 -7.55
C LEU A 210 9.22 26.95 -7.02
N ASP A 211 9.12 27.72 -5.94
CA ASP A 211 10.27 28.20 -5.19
C ASP A 211 10.96 27.05 -4.43
N ARG A 212 11.84 26.33 -5.14
CA ARG A 212 12.72 25.31 -4.57
C ARG A 212 13.98 25.91 -3.92
N ARG A 213 13.96 27.18 -3.47
CA ARG A 213 15.14 27.80 -2.87
C ARG A 213 15.68 26.94 -1.74
N MET A 214 16.74 26.22 -2.06
CA MET A 214 17.53 25.50 -1.09
C MET A 214 18.16 26.53 -0.15
N PRO A 215 18.29 26.20 1.14
CA PRO A 215 18.97 27.06 2.09
C PRO A 215 20.37 27.39 1.55
N ILE A 216 20.84 28.60 1.85
CA ILE A 216 22.21 29.03 1.55
C ILE A 216 23.18 28.01 2.16
N SER A 217 24.28 27.72 1.46
CA SER A 217 25.33 26.82 1.96
C SER A 217 25.75 27.22 3.39
N GLY A 218 25.79 26.24 4.29
CA GLY A 218 26.04 26.46 5.73
C GLY A 218 24.80 26.76 6.59
N HIS A 219 23.63 26.98 5.98
CA HIS A 219 22.36 27.29 6.69
C HIS A 219 21.28 26.22 6.52
N ALA A 220 21.64 24.99 6.16
CA ALA A 220 20.67 23.93 5.91
C ALA A 220 20.04 23.37 7.20
N VAL A 221 20.79 23.33 8.30
CA VAL A 221 20.30 22.80 9.59
C VAL A 221 19.22 23.73 10.15
N GLY A 222 18.03 23.19 10.38
CA GLY A 222 16.86 23.94 10.87
C GLY A 222 16.05 24.65 9.79
N SER A 223 16.49 24.61 8.53
CA SER A 223 15.68 25.09 7.40
C SER A 223 14.59 24.07 7.01
N SER A 224 13.55 24.52 6.32
CA SER A 224 12.43 23.69 5.87
C SER A 224 12.26 23.74 4.34
N PRO A 225 13.25 23.27 3.56
CA PRO A 225 13.13 23.21 2.11
C PRO A 225 12.02 22.24 1.68
N ILE A 226 11.47 22.44 0.48
CA ILE A 226 10.60 21.45 -0.16
C ILE A 226 11.35 20.13 -0.26
N ARG A 227 10.66 19.03 0.09
CA ARG A 227 11.23 17.69 0.04
C ARG A 227 11.51 17.25 -1.39
N LEU A 228 12.67 16.63 -1.60
CA LEU A 228 13.09 16.11 -2.91
C LEU A 228 12.13 15.07 -3.49
N ASP A 229 11.48 14.30 -2.63
CA ASP A 229 10.49 13.27 -2.99
C ASP A 229 9.04 13.81 -2.94
N GLY A 230 8.83 15.12 -2.77
CA GLY A 230 7.49 15.70 -2.66
C GLY A 230 6.72 15.70 -3.98
N LEU A 231 7.35 16.12 -5.07
CA LEU A 231 6.70 16.26 -6.39
C LEU A 231 6.00 14.97 -6.87
N PRO A 232 6.67 13.79 -6.89
CA PRO A 232 5.99 12.56 -7.31
C PRO A 232 4.80 12.21 -6.39
N LYS A 233 4.83 12.57 -5.10
CA LYS A 233 3.75 12.26 -4.15
C LYS A 233 2.49 13.10 -4.39
N VAL A 234 2.65 14.37 -4.76
CA VAL A 234 1.49 15.26 -5.02
C VAL A 234 0.93 15.11 -6.44
N THR A 235 1.69 14.53 -7.35
CA THR A 235 1.27 14.28 -8.75
C THR A 235 0.76 12.86 -8.98
N GLY A 236 0.83 11.98 -7.97
CA GLY A 236 0.52 10.55 -8.12
C GLY A 236 1.63 9.74 -8.81
N GLY A 237 2.74 10.37 -9.19
CA GLY A 237 3.88 9.73 -9.85
C GLY A 237 4.77 8.89 -8.93
N GLU A 238 4.64 9.02 -7.60
CA GLU A 238 5.39 8.19 -6.65
C GLU A 238 4.98 6.73 -6.78
N LYS A 239 5.98 5.85 -6.91
CA LYS A 239 5.78 4.43 -7.15
C LYS A 239 5.99 3.62 -5.87
N PHE A 240 4.94 2.93 -5.48
CA PHE A 240 4.85 2.03 -4.34
C PHE A 240 4.89 0.57 -4.80
N GLY A 241 5.02 -0.38 -3.87
CA GLY A 241 5.18 -1.79 -4.21
C GLY A 241 4.04 -2.35 -5.05
N GLY A 242 2.81 -1.88 -4.79
CA GLY A 242 1.62 -2.28 -5.53
C GLY A 242 1.39 -1.58 -6.88
N ASP A 243 2.24 -0.63 -7.29
CA ASP A 243 2.01 0.20 -8.49
C ASP A 243 2.56 -0.37 -9.78
N SER A 244 3.55 -1.26 -9.72
CA SER A 244 4.15 -1.84 -10.93
C SER A 244 4.81 -3.17 -10.67
N PHE A 245 4.67 -4.08 -11.62
CA PHE A 245 5.32 -5.38 -11.67
C PHE A 245 5.58 -5.74 -13.14
N PRO A 246 6.54 -6.63 -13.43
CA PRO A 246 6.78 -7.13 -14.79
C PRO A 246 5.52 -7.80 -15.38
N ALA A 247 5.35 -7.69 -16.70
CA ALA A 247 4.17 -8.25 -17.39
C ALA A 247 4.11 -9.78 -17.35
N ASP A 248 5.27 -10.43 -17.27
CA ASP A 248 5.44 -11.89 -17.17
C ASP A 248 5.59 -12.37 -15.72
N ALA A 249 5.39 -11.49 -14.73
CA ALA A 249 5.46 -11.87 -13.33
C ALA A 249 4.28 -12.76 -12.92
N LEU A 250 4.58 -13.81 -12.17
CA LEU A 250 3.55 -14.58 -11.48
C LEU A 250 3.01 -13.81 -10.29
N ALA A 251 1.70 -13.88 -10.08
CA ALA A 251 1.09 -13.47 -8.84
C ALA A 251 1.22 -14.60 -7.82
N VAL A 252 1.35 -14.22 -6.55
CA VAL A 252 1.48 -15.17 -5.43
C VAL A 252 0.40 -14.88 -4.41
N LEU A 253 -0.33 -15.92 -4.02
CA LEU A 253 -1.25 -15.91 -2.90
C LEU A 253 -0.68 -16.75 -1.75
N VAL A 254 -0.73 -16.21 -0.54
CA VAL A 254 -0.26 -16.90 0.67
C VAL A 254 -1.43 -17.65 1.30
N VAL A 255 -1.32 -18.97 1.41
CA VAL A 255 -2.26 -19.78 2.20
C VAL A 255 -1.88 -19.62 3.68
N ARG A 256 -2.82 -19.13 4.48
CA ARG A 256 -2.60 -18.80 5.90
C ARG A 256 -3.48 -19.65 6.82
N SER A 257 -2.96 -19.98 8.00
CA SER A 257 -3.72 -20.74 9.00
C SER A 257 -4.93 -19.94 9.52
N PRO A 258 -6.14 -20.54 9.56
CA PRO A 258 -7.30 -19.90 10.18
C PRO A 258 -7.34 -20.07 11.71
N HIS A 259 -6.48 -20.91 12.29
CA HIS A 259 -6.50 -21.28 13.71
C HIS A 259 -5.36 -20.64 14.50
N HIS A 260 -5.58 -20.41 15.80
CA HIS A 260 -4.53 -19.90 16.70
C HIS A 260 -3.41 -20.92 16.95
N HIS A 261 -3.72 -22.22 16.91
CA HIS A 261 -2.73 -23.29 16.92
C HIS A 261 -3.36 -24.52 16.26
N ALA A 262 -2.69 -25.13 15.29
CA ALA A 262 -3.23 -26.30 14.61
C ALA A 262 -2.12 -27.13 13.96
N ARG A 263 -2.30 -28.45 13.90
CA ARG A 263 -1.59 -29.29 12.92
C ARG A 263 -2.24 -29.14 11.57
N PHE A 264 -1.45 -29.29 10.51
CA PHE A 264 -1.98 -29.37 9.16
C PHE A 264 -1.23 -30.38 8.31
N ALA A 265 -1.92 -30.89 7.30
CA ALA A 265 -1.35 -31.75 6.27
C ALA A 265 -1.95 -31.38 4.91
N PHE A 266 -1.12 -31.41 3.87
CA PHE A 266 -1.58 -31.23 2.50
C PHE A 266 -2.00 -32.57 1.87
N GLY A 267 -2.98 -32.50 0.98
CA GLY A 267 -3.33 -33.58 0.05
C GLY A 267 -2.47 -33.53 -1.21
N ASP A 268 -3.05 -33.92 -2.34
CA ASP A 268 -2.36 -33.92 -3.63
C ASP A 268 -2.34 -32.50 -4.23
N LEU A 269 -1.26 -31.77 -3.97
CA LEU A 269 -1.05 -30.41 -4.47
C LEU A 269 -0.86 -30.37 -5.99
N ASP A 270 -0.18 -31.36 -6.57
CA ASP A 270 0.06 -31.42 -8.02
C ASP A 270 -1.24 -31.66 -8.79
N ALA A 271 -2.09 -32.54 -8.28
CA ALA A 271 -3.42 -32.75 -8.85
C ALA A 271 -4.29 -31.50 -8.73
N TRP A 272 -4.22 -30.79 -7.59
CA TRP A 272 -4.93 -29.53 -7.41
C TRP A 272 -4.44 -28.46 -8.41
N VAL A 273 -3.13 -28.27 -8.58
CA VAL A 273 -2.57 -27.34 -9.59
C VAL A 273 -3.05 -27.69 -11.00
N LYS A 274 -3.00 -28.99 -11.38
CA LYS A 274 -3.49 -29.45 -12.70
C LYS A 274 -4.98 -29.21 -12.92
N ALA A 275 -5.78 -29.19 -11.85
CA ALA A 275 -7.21 -28.93 -11.90
C ALA A 275 -7.56 -27.43 -11.96
N HIS A 276 -6.59 -26.54 -11.73
CA HIS A 276 -6.80 -25.09 -11.65
C HIS A 276 -6.05 -24.36 -12.79
N PRO A 277 -6.73 -24.03 -13.90
CA PRO A 277 -6.11 -23.31 -15.01
C PRO A 277 -5.44 -22.00 -14.58
N GLY A 278 -4.26 -21.72 -15.13
CA GLY A 278 -3.45 -20.55 -14.80
C GLY A 278 -2.61 -20.69 -13.53
N MET A 279 -2.76 -21.75 -12.74
CA MET A 279 -1.84 -22.06 -11.63
C MET A 279 -0.54 -22.65 -12.16
N VAL A 280 0.58 -22.14 -11.66
CA VAL A 280 1.93 -22.62 -12.01
C VAL A 280 2.44 -23.62 -10.99
N GLY A 281 2.16 -23.40 -9.70
CA GLY A 281 2.60 -24.32 -8.65
C GLY A 281 2.17 -23.91 -7.26
N VAL A 282 2.31 -24.85 -6.33
CA VAL A 282 2.19 -24.62 -4.89
C VAL A 282 3.54 -24.91 -4.25
N PHE A 283 4.01 -23.99 -3.42
CA PHE A 283 5.28 -24.10 -2.70
C PHE A 283 5.02 -24.16 -1.20
N THR A 284 5.73 -25.03 -0.52
CA THR A 284 5.62 -25.33 0.91
C THR A 284 6.97 -25.16 1.60
N ALA A 285 7.03 -25.44 2.90
CA ALA A 285 8.30 -25.51 3.62
C ALA A 285 9.32 -26.48 2.98
N ALA A 286 8.85 -27.54 2.30
CA ALA A 286 9.71 -28.53 1.65
C ALA A 286 10.47 -27.97 0.43
N ASP A 287 9.99 -26.87 -0.16
CA ASP A 287 10.58 -26.24 -1.33
C ASP A 287 11.66 -25.20 -0.98
N ILE A 288 11.92 -24.99 0.31
CA ILE A 288 12.93 -24.04 0.79
C ILE A 288 14.30 -24.74 0.75
N PRO A 289 15.24 -24.32 -0.12
CA PRO A 289 16.54 -24.98 -0.25
C PRO A 289 17.47 -24.74 0.96
N GLY A 290 17.15 -23.78 1.80
CA GLY A 290 17.92 -23.38 2.97
C GLY A 290 17.27 -23.74 4.30
N LYS A 291 17.77 -23.17 5.39
CA LYS A 291 17.14 -23.30 6.70
C LYS A 291 15.82 -22.54 6.71
N ASN A 292 14.70 -23.24 6.90
CA ASN A 292 13.37 -22.64 7.09
C ASN A 292 13.26 -21.99 8.49
N CYS A 293 14.04 -20.95 8.74
CA CYS A 293 14.12 -20.26 10.02
C CYS A 293 14.75 -18.88 9.85
N PHE A 294 14.08 -17.84 10.34
CA PHE A 294 14.59 -16.48 10.38
C PHE A 294 14.29 -15.82 11.74
N GLY A 295 15.01 -14.74 12.02
CA GLY A 295 14.85 -13.94 13.24
C GLY A 295 15.90 -12.82 13.29
N VAL A 296 15.53 -11.67 13.85
CA VAL A 296 16.41 -10.48 13.92
C VAL A 296 17.62 -10.73 14.82
N ILE A 297 17.43 -11.50 15.89
CA ILE A 297 18.47 -11.86 16.87
C ILE A 297 18.77 -13.34 16.70
N ALA A 298 19.92 -13.68 16.10
CA ALA A 298 20.22 -15.04 15.65
C ALA A 298 20.04 -16.15 16.73
N PRO A 299 20.48 -15.98 18.00
CA PRO A 299 20.21 -16.97 19.06
C PRO A 299 18.72 -17.22 19.36
N PHE A 300 17.86 -16.28 19.00
CA PHE A 300 16.42 -16.31 19.20
C PHE A 300 15.64 -16.63 17.92
N ALA A 301 16.30 -16.89 16.79
CA ALA A 301 15.61 -17.22 15.55
C ALA A 301 14.89 -18.57 15.66
N ASP A 302 13.56 -18.53 15.57
CA ASP A 302 12.67 -19.70 15.62
C ASP A 302 11.43 -19.58 14.71
N GLN A 303 11.33 -18.50 13.93
CA GLN A 303 10.21 -18.26 13.03
C GLN A 303 10.47 -18.95 11.67
N PRO A 304 9.60 -19.85 11.20
CA PRO A 304 9.72 -20.40 9.86
C PRO A 304 9.24 -19.39 8.80
N ALA A 305 9.79 -19.47 7.59
CA ALA A 305 9.29 -18.71 6.44
C ALA A 305 7.92 -19.23 5.98
N LEU A 306 7.76 -20.55 5.96
CA LEU A 306 6.49 -21.25 5.82
C LEU A 306 6.41 -22.30 6.92
N ALA A 307 5.29 -22.36 7.65
CA ALA A 307 5.11 -23.34 8.71
C ALA A 307 5.25 -24.78 8.18
N GLU A 308 5.66 -25.70 9.06
CA GLU A 308 5.89 -27.11 8.71
C GLU A 308 5.13 -28.01 9.70
N GLY A 309 4.09 -28.69 9.21
CA GLY A 309 3.28 -29.65 9.99
C GLY A 309 2.34 -29.04 11.03
N PHE A 310 2.62 -27.84 11.55
CA PHE A 310 1.75 -27.11 12.47
C PHE A 310 1.94 -25.59 12.37
N SER A 311 0.87 -24.84 12.61
CA SER A 311 0.86 -23.37 12.71
C SER A 311 0.71 -22.94 14.16
N ARG A 312 1.53 -22.01 14.64
CA ARG A 312 1.62 -21.46 16.01
C ARG A 312 0.74 -20.25 16.26
N PHE A 313 0.25 -19.59 15.21
CA PHE A 313 -0.65 -18.45 15.34
C PHE A 313 -1.57 -18.34 14.12
N ARG A 314 -2.71 -17.67 14.33
CA ARG A 314 -3.67 -17.37 13.28
C ARG A 314 -3.04 -16.42 12.27
N GLY A 315 -3.09 -16.78 10.99
CA GLY A 315 -2.48 -16.01 9.91
C GLY A 315 -1.07 -16.46 9.52
N GLU A 316 -0.47 -17.44 10.23
CA GLU A 316 0.84 -17.98 9.85
C GLU A 316 0.79 -18.60 8.44
N ALA A 317 1.78 -18.28 7.60
CA ALA A 317 1.85 -18.76 6.23
C ALA A 317 2.24 -20.25 6.21
N VAL A 318 1.49 -21.07 5.47
CA VAL A 318 1.73 -22.52 5.37
C VAL A 318 2.10 -22.98 3.96
N ALA A 319 1.66 -22.25 2.94
CA ALA A 319 2.00 -22.50 1.55
C ALA A 319 1.87 -21.22 0.71
N LEU A 320 2.48 -21.21 -0.47
CA LEU A 320 2.36 -20.18 -1.49
C LEU A 320 1.76 -20.79 -2.74
N VAL A 321 0.70 -20.20 -3.28
CA VAL A 321 0.16 -20.54 -4.60
C VAL A 321 0.66 -19.51 -5.59
N ALA A 322 1.36 -19.93 -6.64
CA ALA A 322 1.83 -19.04 -7.70
C ALA A 322 1.09 -19.34 -9.01
N GLY A 323 0.70 -18.29 -9.73
CA GLY A 323 -0.04 -18.43 -10.98
C GLY A 323 -0.11 -17.14 -11.78
N GLU A 324 -0.78 -17.22 -12.92
CA GLU A 324 -1.19 -16.06 -13.70
C GLU A 324 -2.05 -15.12 -12.84
N ARG A 325 -1.91 -13.81 -13.05
CA ARG A 325 -2.52 -12.79 -12.18
C ARG A 325 -4.05 -12.94 -12.08
N GLU A 326 -4.73 -13.08 -13.21
CA GLU A 326 -6.19 -13.21 -13.23
C GLU A 326 -6.64 -14.51 -12.56
N ALA A 327 -5.88 -15.60 -12.75
CA ALA A 327 -6.18 -16.87 -12.09
C ALA A 327 -6.01 -16.78 -10.56
N ILE A 328 -5.03 -16.02 -10.07
CA ILE A 328 -4.84 -15.78 -8.62
C ILE A 328 -5.92 -14.85 -8.05
N LEU A 329 -6.34 -13.82 -8.80
CA LEU A 329 -7.40 -12.90 -8.35
C LEU A 329 -8.76 -13.59 -8.22
N ASP A 330 -9.04 -14.56 -9.07
CA ASP A 330 -10.29 -15.35 -9.06
C ASP A 330 -10.19 -16.62 -8.19
N LEU A 331 -9.04 -16.87 -7.54
CA LEU A 331 -8.81 -18.10 -6.80
C LEU A 331 -9.64 -18.17 -5.52
N ASP A 332 -10.47 -19.22 -5.43
CA ASP A 332 -11.13 -19.63 -4.18
C ASP A 332 -10.32 -20.75 -3.53
N LEU A 333 -9.94 -20.58 -2.27
CA LEU A 333 -9.18 -21.58 -1.51
C LEU A 333 -10.07 -22.61 -0.80
N SER A 334 -11.39 -22.57 -0.97
CA SER A 334 -12.32 -23.47 -0.28
C SER A 334 -12.07 -24.95 -0.57
N ASP A 335 -11.51 -25.29 -1.74
CA ASP A 335 -11.13 -26.65 -2.13
C ASP A 335 -9.62 -26.92 -2.03
N PHE A 336 -8.83 -25.94 -1.57
CA PHE A 336 -7.39 -26.09 -1.41
C PHE A 336 -7.12 -27.29 -0.47
N PRO A 337 -6.26 -28.25 -0.86
CA PRO A 337 -6.21 -29.56 -0.22
C PRO A 337 -5.38 -29.49 1.06
N VAL A 338 -5.86 -28.76 2.06
CA VAL A 338 -5.28 -28.66 3.40
C VAL A 338 -6.27 -29.19 4.42
N ARG A 339 -5.79 -30.06 5.31
CA ARG A 339 -6.57 -30.58 6.44
C ARG A 339 -6.02 -30.01 7.72
N TRP A 340 -6.88 -29.41 8.53
CA TRP A 340 -6.53 -28.82 9.81
C TRP A 340 -6.94 -29.73 10.97
N THR A 341 -6.14 -29.74 12.02
CA THR A 341 -6.50 -30.31 13.33
C THR A 341 -6.14 -29.28 14.38
N GLU A 342 -7.15 -28.58 14.90
CA GLU A 342 -6.96 -27.55 15.92
C GLU A 342 -6.34 -28.14 17.19
N LEU A 343 -5.42 -27.37 17.78
CA LEU A 343 -4.70 -27.72 19.00
C LEU A 343 -5.01 -26.69 20.11
N PRO A 344 -4.77 -27.06 21.39
CA PRO A 344 -4.83 -26.09 22.48
C PRO A 344 -3.89 -24.90 22.22
N HIS A 345 -4.36 -23.68 22.45
CA HIS A 345 -3.61 -22.44 22.22
C HIS A 345 -3.60 -21.57 23.48
N LEU A 346 -2.66 -20.63 23.53
CA LEU A 346 -2.43 -19.70 24.63
C LEU A 346 -2.49 -18.29 24.05
N LEU A 347 -3.35 -17.42 24.57
CA LEU A 347 -3.57 -16.06 24.03
C LEU A 347 -3.01 -14.98 24.95
N GLN A 348 -2.76 -15.31 26.22
CA GLN A 348 -2.23 -14.37 27.20
C GLN A 348 -0.85 -14.80 27.70
N PRO A 349 0.07 -13.85 27.95
CA PRO A 349 1.38 -14.15 28.52
C PRO A 349 1.31 -14.93 29.84
N CYS A 350 0.34 -14.62 30.70
CA CYS A 350 0.16 -15.30 31.99
C CYS A 350 -0.24 -16.79 31.82
N GLU A 351 -1.03 -17.12 30.80
CA GLU A 351 -1.36 -18.51 30.45
C GLU A 351 -0.10 -19.25 29.99
N ALA A 352 0.71 -18.61 29.13
CA ALA A 352 1.92 -19.21 28.60
C ALA A 352 2.98 -19.47 29.67
N GLN A 353 3.00 -18.67 30.74
CA GLN A 353 3.93 -18.80 31.87
C GLN A 353 3.45 -19.77 32.96
N ALA A 354 2.20 -20.25 32.90
CA ALA A 354 1.66 -21.16 33.90
C ALA A 354 2.40 -22.53 33.89
N GLY A 355 2.55 -23.15 35.07
CA GLY A 355 3.20 -24.46 35.18
C GLY A 355 2.40 -25.57 34.49
N GLY A 356 3.08 -26.47 33.77
CA GLY A 356 2.45 -27.63 33.12
C GLY A 356 1.77 -27.35 31.78
N VAL A 357 1.90 -26.13 31.23
CA VAL A 357 1.43 -25.82 29.87
C VAL A 357 2.38 -26.35 28.81
N GLN A 358 1.84 -26.64 27.62
CA GLN A 358 2.64 -27.08 26.49
C GLN A 358 3.60 -25.97 26.04
N LEU A 359 4.83 -26.37 25.69
CA LEU A 359 5.80 -25.48 25.09
C LEU A 359 5.37 -25.12 23.65
N ILE A 360 5.35 -23.83 23.32
CA ILE A 360 5.11 -23.33 21.95
C ILE A 360 6.28 -23.74 21.04
N HIS A 361 7.50 -23.75 21.62
CA HIS A 361 8.72 -24.17 20.96
C HIS A 361 9.36 -25.29 21.80
N GLU A 362 9.26 -26.53 21.33
CA GLU A 362 9.73 -27.72 22.07
C GLU A 362 11.24 -27.72 22.35
N ASN A 363 12.02 -26.96 21.58
CA ASN A 363 13.46 -26.80 21.78
C ASN A 363 13.81 -25.69 22.79
N ARG A 364 12.83 -25.08 23.45
CA ARG A 364 13.02 -24.05 24.48
C ARG A 364 12.70 -24.63 25.86
N PRO A 365 13.37 -24.18 26.92
CA PRO A 365 13.11 -24.68 28.28
C PRO A 365 11.77 -24.20 28.87
N ALA A 366 11.21 -23.11 28.35
CA ALA A 366 9.96 -22.50 28.81
C ALA A 366 9.35 -21.61 27.70
N ASN A 367 8.07 -21.23 27.85
CA ASN A 367 7.45 -20.16 27.06
C ASN A 367 7.87 -18.76 27.56
N LEU A 368 9.16 -18.59 27.79
CA LEU A 368 9.80 -17.35 28.22
C LEU A 368 11.06 -17.16 27.38
N LEU A 369 11.05 -16.16 26.49
CA LEU A 369 12.16 -15.94 25.57
C LEU A 369 13.36 -15.29 26.26
N THR A 370 13.12 -14.26 27.07
CA THR A 370 14.18 -13.49 27.73
C THR A 370 13.68 -12.84 29.02
N THR A 371 14.60 -12.53 29.92
CA THR A 371 14.36 -11.75 31.14
C THR A 371 15.30 -10.56 31.14
N GLY A 372 14.74 -9.36 31.25
CA GLY A 372 15.51 -8.15 31.48
C GLY A 372 15.64 -7.87 32.98
N PHE A 373 16.82 -7.43 33.41
CA PHE A 373 17.05 -6.94 34.76
C PHE A 373 17.78 -5.60 34.68
N VAL A 374 17.27 -4.60 35.39
CA VAL A 374 17.88 -3.27 35.48
C VAL A 374 17.91 -2.89 36.95
N GLU A 375 19.11 -2.66 37.47
CA GLU A 375 19.35 -2.22 38.83
C GLU A 375 20.31 -1.03 38.81
N ARG A 376 20.06 -0.06 39.68
CA ARG A 376 20.91 1.10 39.86
C ARG A 376 20.92 1.50 41.33
N GLY A 377 22.09 1.44 41.96
CA GLY A 377 22.22 1.75 43.39
C GLY A 377 21.67 0.63 44.26
N ASP A 378 21.10 0.99 45.42
CA ASP A 378 20.43 0.08 46.35
C ASP A 378 18.93 0.42 46.40
N PRO A 379 18.10 -0.22 45.56
CA PRO A 379 16.67 0.08 45.48
C PRO A 379 15.91 -0.31 46.75
N GLU A 380 16.36 -1.35 47.47
CA GLU A 380 15.72 -1.81 48.70
C GLU A 380 15.89 -0.78 49.82
N ALA A 381 17.13 -0.31 50.05
CA ALA A 381 17.39 0.75 51.02
C ALA A 381 16.67 2.06 50.63
N ALA A 382 16.69 2.42 49.34
CA ALA A 382 16.03 3.64 48.86
C ALA A 382 14.50 3.61 49.06
N LEU A 383 13.85 2.45 48.89
CA LEU A 383 12.43 2.28 49.16
C LEU A 383 12.13 2.24 50.66
N ALA A 384 13.00 1.66 51.49
CA ALA A 384 12.84 1.63 52.94
C ALA A 384 12.94 3.02 53.59
N ASP A 385 13.85 3.85 53.08
CA ASP A 385 14.08 5.22 53.57
C ASP A 385 13.13 6.26 52.93
N ALA A 386 12.28 5.85 51.99
CA ALA A 386 11.40 6.76 51.27
C ALA A 386 10.28 7.31 52.18
N ALA A 387 10.07 8.63 52.14
CA ALA A 387 8.95 9.27 52.86
C ALA A 387 7.57 8.81 52.35
N PHE A 388 7.48 8.43 51.07
CA PHE A 388 6.27 7.91 50.43
C PHE A 388 6.63 6.86 49.39
N THR A 389 5.83 5.81 49.31
CA THR A 389 5.91 4.77 48.28
C THR A 389 4.60 4.65 47.54
N VAL A 390 4.67 4.47 46.22
CA VAL A 390 3.51 4.22 45.36
C VAL A 390 3.84 3.05 44.45
N SER A 391 2.90 2.13 44.31
CA SER A 391 2.98 1.00 43.40
C SER A 391 1.73 0.94 42.52
N GLY A 392 1.88 0.37 41.33
CA GLY A 392 0.79 0.18 40.39
C GLY A 392 1.18 -0.77 39.28
N THR A 393 0.16 -1.33 38.63
CA THR A 393 0.30 -2.18 37.43
C THR A 393 -0.21 -1.39 36.23
N ILE A 394 0.50 -1.49 35.11
CA ILE A 394 0.13 -0.85 33.85
C ILE A 394 0.14 -1.93 32.78
N ASP A 395 -0.98 -2.07 32.09
CA ASP A 395 -1.10 -2.89 30.89
C ASP A 395 -1.26 -2.00 29.66
N THR A 396 -0.60 -2.38 28.58
CA THR A 396 -0.73 -1.73 27.28
C THR A 396 -1.21 -2.75 26.26
N SER A 397 -2.12 -2.35 25.38
CA SER A 397 -2.64 -3.24 24.35
C SER A 397 -1.60 -3.53 23.26
N TYR A 398 -1.84 -4.58 22.47
CA TYR A 398 -1.17 -4.77 21.19
C TYR A 398 -1.68 -3.70 20.21
N VAL A 399 -0.82 -2.74 19.88
CA VAL A 399 -1.14 -1.65 18.96
C VAL A 399 -0.69 -2.03 17.55
N GLU A 400 -1.62 -2.07 16.62
CA GLU A 400 -1.32 -2.23 15.19
C GLU A 400 -0.72 -0.93 14.62
N HIS A 401 0.29 -1.07 13.77
CA HIS A 401 0.92 0.04 13.07
C HIS A 401 -0.09 0.76 12.17
N ALA A 402 -0.98 -0.01 11.53
CA ALA A 402 -2.06 0.48 10.67
C ALA A 402 -1.56 1.39 9.54
N TYR A 403 -0.52 0.91 8.83
CA TYR A 403 -0.06 1.56 7.61
C TYR A 403 -1.19 1.57 6.57
N ILE A 404 -1.24 2.63 5.76
CA ILE A 404 -2.24 2.74 4.69
C ILE A 404 -1.90 1.82 3.51
N GLU A 405 -0.62 1.60 3.25
CA GLU A 405 -0.12 0.60 2.28
C GLU A 405 0.06 -0.74 3.02
N PRO A 406 -0.65 -1.82 2.63
CA PRO A 406 -0.54 -3.14 3.24
C PRO A 406 0.67 -3.97 2.75
#